data_AF-A0A972CBS2-F1
#
_entry.id   AF-A0A972CBS2-F1
#
_cell.length_a   1.000
_cell.length_b   1.000
_cell.length_c   1.000
_cell.angle_alpha   90.00
_cell.angle_beta   90.00
_cell.angle_gamma   90.00
#
_symmetry.space_group_name_H-M   'P 1'
#
loop_
_entity.id
_entity.type
_entity.pdbx_description
1 polymer ?
#
loop_
_entity_poly.entity_id
_entity_poly.type
_entity_poly.pdbx_seq_one_letter_code
_entity_poly.pdbx_strand_id
1 'polypeptide(L)' 'MKIRLVTREQVKKAYGKNNKKNILDLKEELGLKNVEDLPKEALKILKGTLSFIEYVNTKEDNSNEDK' A
#
# COMPACT_ATOMS: atom_id res chain seq x y z
N MET A 1 -19.04 -35.87 -6.09
CA MET A 1 -18.76 -34.42 -5.97
C MET A 1 -19.99 -33.74 -5.41
N LYS A 2 -19.89 -32.95 -4.33
CA LYS A 2 -21.07 -32.32 -3.70
C LYS A 2 -21.17 -30.86 -4.15
N ILE A 3 -22.25 -30.51 -4.84
CA ILE A 3 -22.54 -29.13 -5.25
C ILE A 3 -23.29 -28.45 -4.10
N ARG A 4 -22.85 -27.25 -3.71
CA ARG A 4 -23.54 -26.42 -2.70
C ARG A 4 -24.05 -25.15 -3.38
N LEU A 5 -25.31 -24.83 -3.13
CA LEU A 5 -25.88 -23.54 -3.52
C LEU A 5 -25.43 -22.49 -2.50
N VAL A 6 -24.79 -21.43 -2.96
CA VAL A 6 -24.35 -20.29 -2.16
C VAL A 6 -24.99 -19.02 -2.67
N THR A 7 -25.35 -18.12 -1.76
CA THR A 7 -25.96 -16.85 -2.16
C THR A 7 -24.91 -15.90 -2.72
N ARG A 8 -25.34 -15.00 -3.60
CA ARG A 8 -24.47 -13.94 -4.17
C ARG A 8 -23.83 -13.08 -3.08
N GLU A 9 -24.51 -12.89 -1.95
CA GLU A 9 -24.02 -12.17 -0.77
C GLU A 9 -22.85 -12.89 -0.10
N GLN A 10 -22.94 -14.21 0.07
CA GLN A 10 -21.86 -15.03 0.63
C GLN A 10 -20.62 -14.98 -0.26
N VAL A 11 -20.82 -15.05 -1.58
CA VAL A 11 -19.73 -14.91 -2.55
C VAL A 11 -19.10 -13.51 -2.47
N LYS A 12 -19.91 -12.45 -2.40
CA LYS A 12 -19.42 -11.07 -2.27
C LYS A 12 -18.72 -10.82 -0.93
N LYS A 13 -19.10 -11.48 0.14
CA LYS A 13 -18.42 -11.36 1.44
C LYS A 13 -17.05 -12.07 1.45
N ALA A 14 -16.95 -13.23 0.80
CA ALA A 14 -15.72 -14.02 0.77
C ALA A 14 -14.72 -13.53 -0.30
N TYR A 15 -15.22 -13.10 -1.45
CA TYR A 15 -14.41 -12.76 -2.63
C TYR A 15 -14.67 -11.35 -3.18
N GLY A 16 -15.65 -10.63 -2.65
CA GLY A 16 -15.82 -9.24 -3.04
C GLY A 16 -14.59 -8.45 -2.63
N LYS A 17 -14.16 -7.56 -3.53
CA LYS A 17 -13.14 -6.57 -3.21
C LYS A 17 -13.62 -5.83 -1.96
N ASN A 18 -12.99 -6.12 -0.82
CA ASN A 18 -13.08 -5.24 0.32
C ASN A 18 -12.57 -3.90 -0.21
N ASN A 19 -13.41 -2.87 -0.16
CA ASN A 19 -12.95 -1.50 -0.21
C ASN A 19 -12.15 -1.29 1.08
N LYS A 20 -10.99 -1.94 1.21
CA LYS A 20 -9.98 -1.57 2.20
C LYS A 20 -9.79 -0.10 1.96
N LYS A 21 -10.09 0.70 2.98
CA LYS A 21 -9.94 2.14 2.99
C LYS A 21 -8.56 2.47 2.42
N ASN A 22 -8.53 2.83 1.14
CA ASN A 22 -7.31 3.19 0.46
C ASN A 22 -6.94 4.58 0.98
N ILE A 23 -5.75 4.69 1.57
CA ILE A 23 -4.98 5.93 1.77
C ILE A 23 -5.55 6.92 2.82
N LEU A 24 -6.85 6.91 3.13
CA LEU A 24 -7.48 7.88 4.03
C LEU A 24 -7.29 7.63 5.53
N ASP A 25 -6.98 6.40 5.97
CA ASP A 25 -6.83 6.09 7.41
C ASP A 25 -5.52 6.62 8.03
N LEU A 26 -4.50 6.91 7.23
CA LEU A 26 -3.22 7.43 7.74
C LEU A 26 -3.36 8.83 8.36
N LYS A 27 -4.30 9.65 7.88
CA LYS A 27 -4.54 10.99 8.43
C LYS A 27 -5.19 10.94 9.82
N GLU A 28 -6.16 10.05 10.00
CA GLU A 28 -6.80 9.83 11.31
C GLU A 28 -5.83 9.20 12.31
N GLU A 29 -5.02 8.23 11.87
CA GLU A 29 -4.05 7.53 12.73
C GLU A 29 -2.87 8.44 13.16
N LEU A 30 -2.40 9.30 12.26
CA LEU A 30 -1.32 10.27 12.55
C LEU A 30 -1.84 11.57 13.17
N GLY A 31 -3.16 11.73 13.33
CA GLY A 31 -3.78 12.96 13.85
C GLY A 31 -3.55 14.20 12.97
N LEU A 32 -3.26 14.01 11.69
CA LEU A 32 -2.90 15.09 10.76
C LEU A 32 -4.14 15.59 10.03
N LYS A 33 -4.41 16.90 10.12
CA LYS A 33 -5.47 17.55 9.33
C LYS A 33 -5.02 17.70 7.88
N ASN A 34 -3.81 18.21 7.67
CA ASN A 34 -3.19 18.37 6.36
C ASN A 34 -1.77 17.78 6.34
N VAL A 35 -1.30 17.41 5.14
CA VAL A 35 0.07 16.90 4.94
C VAL A 35 1.11 18.00 5.18
N GLU A 36 0.71 19.27 5.04
CA GLU A 36 1.53 20.45 5.35
C GLU A 36 1.83 20.60 6.85
N ASP A 37 1.05 19.94 7.72
CA ASP A 37 1.26 19.95 9.17
C ASP A 37 2.45 19.05 9.59
N LEU A 38 2.99 18.24 8.66
CA LEU A 38 4.15 17.40 8.93
C LEU A 38 5.42 18.24 9.09
N PRO A 39 6.25 17.94 10.11
CA PRO A 39 7.56 18.56 10.26
C PRO A 39 8.42 18.38 9.00
N LYS A 40 9.11 19.43 8.58
CA LYS A 40 10.01 19.41 7.41
C LYS A 40 11.04 18.28 7.49
N GLU A 41 11.54 17.99 8.68
CA GLU A 41 12.49 16.90 8.91
C GLU A 41 11.87 15.52 8.59
N ALA A 42 10.60 15.31 8.93
CA ALA A 42 9.90 14.06 8.63
C ALA A 42 9.71 13.86 7.12
N LEU A 43 9.34 14.92 6.39
CA LEU A 43 9.24 14.88 4.93
C LEU A 43 10.60 14.63 4.27
N LYS A 44 11.67 15.20 4.82
CA LYS A 44 13.05 14.99 4.35
C LYS A 44 13.49 13.53 4.51
N ILE A 45 13.18 12.92 5.66
CA ILE A 45 13.45 11.50 5.91
C ILE A 45 12.66 10.64 4.93
N LEU A 46 11.35 10.88 4.77
CA LEU A 46 10.49 10.16 3.83
C LEU A 46 10.99 10.24 2.39
N LYS A 47 11.43 11.43 1.96
CA LYS A 47 11.99 11.61 0.63
C LYS A 47 13.28 10.80 0.46
N GLY A 48 14.16 10.82 1.46
CA GLY A 48 15.41 10.04 1.45
C GLY A 48 15.17 8.54 1.37
N THR A 49 14.23 8.01 2.15
CA THR A 49 13.89 6.58 2.10
C THR A 49 13.25 6.17 0.77
N LEU A 50 12.37 7.00 0.20
CA LEU A 50 11.81 6.73 -1.13
C LEU A 50 12.89 6.70 -2.21
N SER A 51 13.81 7.68 -2.22
CA SER A 51 14.94 7.69 -3.16
C SER A 51 15.87 6.50 -2.96
N PHE A 52 16.05 6.02 -1.72
CA PHE A 52 16.83 4.81 -1.46
C PHE A 52 16.14 3.56 -2.02
N ILE A 53 14.82 3.41 -1.82
CA ILE A 53 14.06 2.30 -2.39
C ILE A 53 14.14 2.32 -3.91
N GLU A 54 13.96 3.48 -4.53
CA GLU A 54 14.09 3.66 -5.98
C GLU A 54 15.51 3.28 -6.47
N TYR A 55 16.54 3.71 -5.75
CA TYR A 55 17.92 3.33 -6.03
C TYR A 55 18.14 1.82 -5.95
N VAL A 56 17.62 1.15 -4.92
CA VAL A 56 17.73 -0.31 -4.78
C VAL A 56 16.99 -1.02 -5.91
N ASN A 57 15.73 -0.65 -6.18
CA ASN A 57 14.92 -1.26 -7.23
C ASN A 57 15.56 -1.11 -8.61
N THR A 58 16.09 0.09 -8.92
CA THR A 58 16.79 0.34 -10.20
C THR A 58 18.15 -0.35 -10.28
N LYS A 59 18.78 -0.67 -9.15
CA LYS A 59 19.99 -1.49 -9.12
C LYS A 59 19.70 -2.97 -9.30
N GLU A 60 18.64 -3.48 -8.68
CA GLU A 60 18.17 -4.87 -8.85
C GLU A 60 17.75 -5.14 -10.30
N ASP A 61 17.10 -4.18 -10.97
CA ASP A 61 16.76 -4.27 -12.39
C ASP A 61 17.99 -4.24 -13.33
N ASN A 62 19.14 -3.72 -12.87
CA ASN A 62 20.38 -3.68 -13.65
C ASN A 62 21.35 -4.83 -13.31
N SER A 63 21.11 -5.58 -12.23
CA SER A 63 21.75 -6.87 -12.04
C SER A 63 21.04 -7.90 -12.90
N ASN A 64 21.45 -7.98 -14.17
CA ASN A 64 21.40 -9.22 -14.94
C ASN A 64 22.25 -10.27 -14.18
N GLU A 65 21.70 -10.84 -13.12
CA GLU A 65 22.15 -12.10 -12.52
C GLU A 65 21.25 -13.26 -13.00
N ASP A 66 20.79 -13.20 -14.26
CA ASP A 66 20.19 -14.32 -14.94
C ASP A 66 21.08 -14.74 -16.14
N LYS A 67 21.92 -15.73 -15.85
CA LYS A 67 22.56 -16.73 -16.75
C LYS A 67 23.78 -16.36 -17.58
#